data_AF-A0A2J8PPP6-F1
#
_entry.id   AF-A0A2J8PPP6-F1
#
_cell.length_a   1.000
_cell.length_b   1.000
_cell.length_c   1.000
_cell.angle_alpha   90.00
_cell.angle_beta   90.00
_cell.angle_gamma   90.00
#
_symmetry.space_group_name_H-M   'P 1'
#
loop_
_entity.id
_entity.type
_entity.pdbx_description
1 polymer ?
#
loop_
_entity_poly.entity_id
_entity_poly.type
_entity_poly.pdbx_seq_one_letter_code
_entity_poly.pdbx_strand_id
1 'polypeptide(L)' 'ISRNQEGPGEMGKAVLIPKDDQEKMKELFKINQFNLMASDLIALNRSLPDVRLEG' A
#
# COMPACT_ATOMS: atom_id res chain seq x y z
N ILE A 1 -19.09 3.50 -15.04
CA ILE A 1 -18.82 2.21 -14.36
C ILE A 1 -17.67 2.47 -13.39
N SER A 2 -17.97 2.71 -12.11
CA SER A 2 -16.91 2.77 -11.09
C SER A 2 -16.35 1.36 -10.98
N ARG A 3 -15.17 1.12 -11.56
CA ARG A 3 -14.44 -0.10 -11.23
C ARG A 3 -14.03 0.11 -9.78
N ASN A 4 -14.67 -0.59 -8.84
CA ASN A 4 -14.13 -0.73 -7.49
C ASN A 4 -12.73 -1.34 -7.66
N GLN A 5 -11.71 -0.49 -7.70
CA GLN A 5 -10.32 -0.92 -7.69
C GLN A 5 -10.08 -1.37 -6.25
N GLU A 6 -10.36 -2.64 -5.98
CA GLU A 6 -10.08 -3.29 -4.71
C GLU A 6 -8.66 -3.85 -4.80
N GLY A 7 -7.68 -2.96 -4.72
CA GLY A 7 -6.25 -3.27 -4.70
C GLY A 7 -5.63 -3.10 -3.31
N PRO A 8 -4.45 -3.69 -3.06
CA PRO A 8 -3.68 -3.39 -1.85
C PRO A 8 -3.40 -1.89 -1.76
N GLY A 9 -3.71 -1.28 -0.60
CA GLY A 9 -3.45 0.15 -0.38
C GLY A 9 -4.48 1.12 -0.93
N GLU A 10 -5.54 0.62 -1.57
CA GLU A 10 -6.60 1.47 -2.11
C GLU A 10 -7.44 2.12 -1.02
N MET A 11 -7.85 3.37 -1.27
CA MET A 11 -8.52 4.22 -0.29
C MET A 11 -7.71 4.39 1.02
N GLY A 12 -6.39 4.19 0.97
CA GLY A 12 -5.53 4.25 2.15
C GLY A 12 -5.63 3.05 3.09
N LYS A 13 -6.23 1.93 2.66
CA LYS A 13 -6.29 0.69 3.45
C LYS A 13 -4.90 0.11 3.70
N ALA A 14 -4.73 -0.61 4.81
CA ALA A 14 -3.46 -1.27 5.12
C ALA A 14 -3.15 -2.41 4.13
N VAL A 15 -1.88 -2.51 3.71
CA VAL A 15 -1.40 -3.63 2.89
C VAL A 15 -0.93 -4.76 3.80
N LEU A 16 -1.52 -5.94 3.65
CA LEU A 16 -1.13 -7.14 4.38
C LEU A 16 -0.19 -7.98 3.50
N ILE A 17 1.02 -8.19 3.98
CA ILE A 17 2.01 -9.05 3.31
C ILE A 17 1.88 -10.48 3.87
N PRO A 18 1.81 -11.52 3.01
CA PRO A 18 1.81 -12.91 3.44
C PRO A 18 3.01 -13.25 4.33
N LYS A 19 2.83 -14.22 5.25
CA LYS A 19 3.89 -14.61 6.19
C LYS A 19 5.14 -15.14 5.50
N ASP A 20 4.95 -15.84 4.39
CA ASP A 20 6.04 -16.43 3.60
C ASP A 20 6.98 -15.35 3.03
N ASP A 21 6.46 -14.15 2.81
CA ASP A 21 7.20 -13.02 2.25
C ASP A 21 7.77 -12.06 3.32
N GLN A 22 7.56 -12.33 4.61
CA GLN A 22 7.99 -11.43 5.69
C GLN A 22 9.52 -11.34 5.84
N GLU A 23 10.26 -12.38 5.50
CA GLU A 23 11.72 -12.34 5.52
C GLU A 23 12.25 -11.37 4.46
N LYS A 24 11.73 -11.49 3.23
CA LYS A 24 12.05 -10.60 2.12
C LYS A 24 11.66 -9.15 2.42
N MET A 25 10.50 -8.94 3.05
CA MET A 25 10.08 -7.62 3.52
C MET A 25 11.11 -6.99 4.47
N LYS A 26 11.64 -7.76 5.43
CA LYS A 26 12.65 -7.27 6.39
C LYS A 26 13.96 -6.92 5.72
N GLU A 27 14.38 -7.67 4.72
CA GLU A 27 15.58 -7.36 3.94
C GLU A 27 15.42 -6.07 3.14
N LEU A 28 14.30 -5.92 2.43
CA LEU A 28 14.00 -4.73 1.64
C LEU A 28 13.82 -3.47 2.51
N PHE A 29 13.32 -3.64 3.74
CA PHE A 29 13.24 -2.53 4.70
C PHE A 29 14.61 -1.93 5.03
N LYS A 30 15.68 -2.74 5.07
CA LYS A 30 17.04 -2.23 5.39
C LYS A 30 17.56 -1.27 4.33
N ILE A 31 17.17 -1.46 3.07
CA ILE A 31 17.63 -0.65 1.93
C ILE A 31 17.06 0.76 2.02
N ASN A 32 15.75 0.86 2.25
CA ASN A 32 15.01 2.11 2.08
C ASN A 32 14.38 2.66 3.37
N GLN A 33 14.54 1.97 4.50
CA GLN A 33 13.92 2.30 5.80
C GLN A 33 12.38 2.42 5.76
N PHE A 34 11.75 1.88 4.72
CA PHE A 34 10.31 1.71 4.59
C PHE A 34 10.00 0.36 3.93
N ASN A 35 8.75 -0.10 4.04
CA ASN A 35 8.32 -1.38 3.48
C ASN A 35 8.17 -1.28 1.96
N LEU A 36 9.27 -1.52 1.24
CA LEU A 36 9.31 -1.47 -0.23
C LEU A 36 8.35 -2.47 -0.85
N MET A 37 8.25 -3.68 -0.28
CA MET A 37 7.34 -4.70 -0.77
C MET A 37 5.88 -4.28 -0.70
N ALA A 38 5.49 -3.57 0.37
CA ALA A 38 4.15 -2.99 0.44
C ALA A 38 3.97 -1.92 -0.64
N SER A 39 4.96 -1.07 -0.88
CA SER A 39 4.91 -0.04 -1.93
C SER A 39 4.76 -0.64 -3.33
N ASP A 40 5.44 -1.75 -3.63
CA ASP A 40 5.37 -2.41 -4.93
C ASP A 40 4.00 -3.08 -5.19
N LEU A 41 3.30 -3.49 -4.13
CA LEU A 41 1.95 -4.05 -4.21
C LEU A 41 0.87 -2.99 -4.40
N ILE A 42 1.17 -1.73 -4.07
CA ILE A 42 0.23 -0.62 -4.16
C ILE A 42 0.18 -0.13 -5.61
N ALA A 43 -1.03 0.07 -6.14
CA ALA A 43 -1.19 0.63 -7.47
C ALA A 43 -0.59 2.05 -7.56
N LEU A 44 0.16 2.31 -8.64
CA LEU A 44 0.78 3.62 -8.89
C LEU A 44 -0.26 4.75 -8.93
N ASN A 45 -1.45 4.45 -9.43
CA ASN A 45 -2.58 5.36 -9.60
C ASN A 45 -3.71 5.11 -8.59
N ARG A 46 -3.37 4.77 -7.35
CA ARG A 46 -4.34 4.55 -6.27
C ARG A 46 -5.13 5.80 -5.91
N SER A 47 -6.34 5.59 -5.40
CA SER A 47 -7.20 6.67 -4.91
C SER A 47 -7.14 6.79 -3.39
N LEU A 48 -7.35 8.00 -2.87
CA LEU A 48 -7.38 8.30 -1.44
C LEU A 48 -8.69 9.00 -1.06
N PRO A 49 -9.21 8.77 0.16
CA PRO A 49 -10.31 9.57 0.68
C PRO A 49 -9.83 11.01 0.93
N ASP A 50 -10.69 11.97 0.63
CA ASP A 50 -10.44 13.36 0.98
C ASP A 50 -10.68 13.56 2.48
N VAL A 51 -9.67 14.08 3.18
CA VAL A 51 -9.70 14.32 4.63
C VAL A 51 -9.62 15.81 4.97
N ARG A 52 -9.68 16.68 3.95
CA ARG A 52 -9.64 18.13 4.16
C ARG A 52 -10.93 18.58 4.87
N LEU A 53 -10.78 19.53 5.81
CA LEU A 53 -11.94 20.14 6.46
C LEU A 53 -12.59 21.09 5.45
N GLU A 54 -13.91 20.96 5.27
CA GLU A 54 -14.70 21.96 4.55
C GLU A 54 -14.63 23.28 5.33
N GLY A 55 -14.22 24.35 4.64
CA GLY A 55 -14.08 25.69 5.21
C GLY A 55 -15.40 26.38 5.49
#